data_AF-A0A9N9IH14-F1
#
_entry.id   AF-A0A9N9IH14-F1
#
_cell.length_a   1.000
_cell.length_b   1.000
_cell.length_c   1.000
_cell.angle_alpha   90.00
_cell.angle_beta   90.00
_cell.angle_gamma   90.00
#
_symmetry.space_group_name_H-M   'P 1'
#
loop_
_entity.id
_entity.type
_entity.pdbx_description
1 polymer ?
#
loop_
_entity_poly.entity_id
_entity_poly.type
_entity_poly.pdbx_seq_one_letter_code
_entity_poly.pdbx_strand_id
1 'polypeptide(L)'
;MANASKSDSILQIKLQDIHAGVKHNFGTATIKDIPLLLAKATWQQSTKSSVYSANKMVTCKRGDDQINLNLEDASACIINGLSASAGDSFCPIYFANTPQLHIESHQCKCLKSTTVNQTTFNEERKKACDKDDIFILYTCWHSNVESLPPLSAIVDRDRWKLYFGPFVGKTFLLAENDKFNANDCKKSELTSIFGIGPKRADLLESMRSYDNLEDCIKKTGIS
;
A
#
# COMPACT_ATOMS: atom_id res chain seq x y z
N MET A 1 24.87 38.56 -21.71
CA MET A 1 24.93 37.23 -21.07
C MET A 1 23.51 36.78 -20.82
N ALA A 2 23.03 35.79 -21.56
CA ALA A 2 21.68 35.26 -21.41
C ALA A 2 21.70 34.15 -20.36
N ASN A 3 20.97 34.33 -19.26
CA ASN A 3 20.68 33.26 -18.31
C ASN A 3 19.66 32.32 -18.96
N ALA A 4 20.14 31.20 -19.49
CA ALA A 4 19.29 30.06 -19.81
C ALA A 4 18.83 29.44 -18.49
N SER A 5 17.59 29.71 -18.10
CA SER A 5 16.89 28.92 -17.09
C SER A 5 16.90 27.47 -17.55
N LYS A 6 17.57 26.58 -16.81
CA LYS A 6 17.36 25.15 -16.94
C LYS A 6 15.88 24.90 -16.67
N SER A 7 15.14 24.65 -17.74
CA SER A 7 13.87 23.95 -17.69
C SER A 7 14.19 22.56 -17.14
N ASP A 8 14.09 22.36 -15.83
CA ASP A 8 14.04 21.02 -15.25
C ASP A 8 12.82 20.34 -15.86
N SER A 9 13.06 19.57 -16.92
CA SER A 9 12.01 18.79 -17.57
C SER A 9 11.50 17.81 -16.53
N ILE A 10 10.27 18.04 -16.05
CA ILE A 10 9.59 17.11 -15.16
C ILE A 10 9.60 15.75 -15.85
N LEU A 11 10.30 14.79 -15.24
CA LEU A 11 10.31 13.40 -15.69
C LEU A 11 8.88 12.88 -15.66
N GLN A 12 8.47 12.16 -16.71
CA GLN A 12 7.14 11.59 -16.84
C GLN A 12 7.27 10.09 -17.03
N ILE A 13 6.33 9.34 -16.45
CA ILE A 13 6.33 7.89 -16.50
C ILE A 13 4.89 7.39 -16.71
N LYS A 14 4.74 6.30 -17.47
CA LYS A 14 3.42 5.69 -17.68
C LYS A 14 3.03 4.87 -16.47
N LEU A 15 1.76 4.92 -16.07
CA LEU A 15 1.26 4.13 -14.94
C LEU A 15 1.47 2.62 -15.15
N GLN A 16 1.30 2.13 -16.38
CA GLN A 16 1.53 0.73 -16.71
C GLN A 16 2.99 0.28 -16.51
N ASP A 17 3.95 1.22 -16.58
CA ASP A 17 5.37 0.92 -16.42
C ASP A 17 5.74 0.89 -14.92
N ILE A 18 5.15 1.77 -14.10
CA ILE A 18 5.28 1.74 -12.62
C ILE A 18 4.67 0.45 -12.06
N HIS A 19 3.46 0.11 -12.52
CA HIS A 19 2.70 -1.04 -12.03
C HIS A 19 2.84 -2.27 -12.93
N ALA A 20 4.02 -2.46 -13.53
CA ALA A 20 4.28 -3.57 -14.42
C ALA A 20 3.88 -4.92 -13.78
N GLY A 21 3.17 -5.76 -14.53
CA GLY A 21 2.72 -7.08 -14.07
C GLY A 21 1.34 -7.11 -13.40
N VAL A 22 0.71 -5.95 -13.14
CA VAL A 22 -0.67 -5.89 -12.66
C VAL A 22 -1.69 -6.12 -13.79
N LYS A 23 -2.91 -6.54 -13.46
CA LYS A 23 -4.05 -6.42 -14.37
C LYS A 23 -4.62 -4.99 -14.26
N HIS A 24 -4.54 -4.18 -15.32
CA HIS A 24 -4.95 -2.77 -15.28
C HIS A 24 -5.82 -2.32 -16.45
N ASN A 25 -6.48 -1.17 -16.28
CA ASN A 25 -7.05 -0.34 -17.32
C ASN A 25 -6.60 1.14 -17.19
N PHE A 26 -5.29 1.36 -17.23
CA PHE A 26 -4.70 2.70 -17.16
C PHE A 26 -4.71 3.47 -18.49
N GLY A 27 -4.95 2.79 -19.62
CA GLY A 27 -4.83 3.40 -20.95
C GLY A 27 -3.41 3.95 -21.19
N THR A 28 -3.32 5.19 -21.67
CA THR A 28 -2.06 5.89 -21.93
C THR A 28 -1.67 6.88 -20.83
N ALA A 29 -2.28 6.77 -19.65
CA ALA A 29 -2.07 7.70 -18.55
C ALA A 29 -0.60 7.76 -18.11
N THR A 30 -0.11 8.98 -17.96
CA THR A 30 1.25 9.31 -17.54
C THR A 30 1.20 10.25 -16.35
N ILE A 31 2.08 10.04 -15.38
CA ILE A 31 2.21 10.89 -14.20
C ILE A 31 3.58 11.55 -14.15
N LYS A 32 3.69 12.61 -13.36
CA LYS A 32 4.98 13.21 -13.01
C LYS A 32 5.74 12.24 -12.12
N ASP A 33 6.97 11.95 -12.48
CA ASP A 33 7.89 11.10 -11.71
C ASP A 33 8.53 11.94 -10.60
N ILE A 34 7.91 11.90 -9.43
CA ILE A 34 8.34 12.63 -8.24
C ILE A 34 8.74 11.60 -7.18
N PRO A 35 9.95 11.69 -6.60
CA PRO A 35 10.36 10.80 -5.53
C PRO A 35 9.42 10.85 -4.33
N LEU A 36 8.96 9.68 -3.87
CA LEU A 36 8.04 9.55 -2.75
C LEU A 36 8.79 9.23 -1.45
N LEU A 37 8.38 9.88 -0.37
CA LEU A 37 8.81 9.59 0.98
C LEU A 37 7.68 8.95 1.79
N LEU A 38 8.00 7.90 2.53
CA LEU A 38 7.02 7.20 3.36
C LEU A 38 6.60 8.09 4.54
N ALA A 39 5.30 8.11 4.82
CA ALA A 39 4.69 8.72 5.99
C ALA A 39 3.50 7.88 6.47
N LYS A 40 3.10 8.06 7.74
CA LYS A 40 1.92 7.39 8.31
C LYS A 40 0.94 8.44 8.83
N ALA A 41 -0.30 8.44 8.35
CA ALA A 41 -1.32 9.36 8.83
C ALA A 41 -1.60 9.13 10.33
N THR A 42 -1.76 10.22 11.09
CA THR A 42 -2.10 10.12 12.52
C THR A 42 -3.55 9.69 12.74
N TRP A 43 -4.42 10.03 11.78
CA TRP A 43 -5.85 9.77 11.80
C TRP A 43 -6.28 9.16 10.48
N GLN A 44 -7.45 8.51 10.46
CA GLN A 44 -8.03 8.00 9.22
C GLN A 44 -8.27 9.15 8.24
N GLN A 45 -7.81 8.98 7.02
CA GLN A 45 -7.93 9.93 5.93
C GLN A 45 -8.87 9.39 4.86
N SER A 46 -9.63 10.27 4.21
CA SER A 46 -10.29 9.92 2.96
C SER A 46 -9.25 9.86 1.86
N THR A 47 -9.32 8.88 0.96
CA THR A 47 -8.42 8.81 -0.20
C THR A 47 -9.06 9.33 -1.48
N LYS A 48 -10.15 10.10 -1.36
CA LYS A 48 -10.84 10.76 -2.46
C LYS A 48 -10.26 12.15 -2.69
N SER A 49 -9.77 12.44 -3.89
CA SER A 49 -9.14 13.73 -4.19
C SER A 49 -10.06 14.93 -3.94
N SER A 50 -11.37 14.79 -4.15
CA SER A 50 -12.37 15.86 -3.93
C SER A 50 -12.39 16.39 -2.50
N VAL A 51 -12.08 15.56 -1.50
CA VAL A 51 -12.02 15.97 -0.08
C VAL A 51 -10.90 16.99 0.16
N TYR A 52 -9.86 16.96 -0.66
CA TYR A 52 -8.70 17.84 -0.57
C TYR A 52 -8.80 19.07 -1.47
N SER A 53 -9.98 19.38 -2.02
CA SER A 53 -10.16 20.56 -2.88
C SER A 53 -9.87 21.88 -2.14
N ALA A 54 -10.31 22.01 -0.88
CA ALA A 54 -10.15 23.23 -0.08
C ALA A 54 -8.94 23.20 0.86
N ASN A 55 -8.65 22.05 1.48
CA ASN A 55 -7.52 21.87 2.39
C ASN A 55 -6.75 20.61 2.00
N LYS A 56 -5.47 20.78 1.68
CA LYS A 56 -4.58 19.72 1.17
C LYS A 56 -3.57 19.27 2.22
N MET A 57 -3.78 19.63 3.48
CA MET A 57 -2.88 19.25 4.56
C MET A 57 -3.30 17.93 5.18
N VAL A 58 -2.34 17.03 5.38
CA VAL A 58 -2.51 15.79 6.14
C VAL A 58 -1.47 15.73 7.26
N THR A 59 -1.93 15.53 8.49
CA THR A 59 -1.03 15.29 9.62
C THR A 59 -0.57 13.84 9.63
N CYS A 60 0.74 13.66 9.62
CA CYS A 60 1.40 12.37 9.56
C CYS A 60 2.50 12.26 10.63
N LYS A 61 3.01 11.05 10.78
CA LYS A 61 4.27 10.74 11.45
C LYS A 61 5.30 10.26 10.45
N ARG A 62 6.55 10.64 10.69
CA ARG A 62 7.75 10.10 10.02
C ARG A 62 8.76 9.79 11.12
N GLY A 63 8.91 8.51 11.45
CA GLY A 63 9.57 8.12 12.70
C GLY A 63 8.74 8.60 13.91
N ASP A 64 9.39 9.25 14.86
CA ASP A 64 8.74 9.79 16.06
C ASP A 64 8.17 11.20 15.86
N ASP A 65 8.57 11.90 14.79
CA ASP A 65 8.17 13.27 14.52
C ASP A 65 6.77 13.35 13.92
N GLN A 66 5.97 14.30 14.41
CA GLN A 66 4.72 14.71 13.77
C GLN A 66 5.01 15.78 12.71
N ILE A 67 4.52 15.56 11.50
CA ILE A 67 4.67 16.45 10.35
C ILE A 67 3.32 16.76 9.73
N ASN A 68 3.18 17.96 9.14
CA ASN A 68 2.03 18.29 8.31
C ASN A 68 2.49 18.29 6.86
N LEU A 69 1.97 17.35 6.07
CA LEU A 69 2.29 17.22 4.66
C LEU A 69 1.29 18.01 3.82
N ASN A 70 1.78 18.81 2.87
CA ASN A 70 0.94 19.36 1.82
C ASN A 70 0.88 18.36 0.67
N LEU A 71 -0.33 17.90 0.32
CA LEU A 71 -0.53 16.95 -0.77
C LEU A 71 -0.17 17.54 -2.15
N GLU A 72 -0.11 18.87 -2.30
CA GLU A 72 0.36 19.50 -3.55
C GLU A 72 1.83 19.22 -3.86
N ASP A 73 2.62 18.82 -2.85
CA ASP A 73 4.02 18.48 -3.08
C ASP A 73 4.16 17.15 -3.84
N ALA A 74 3.10 16.33 -3.89
CA ALA A 74 3.06 15.02 -4.57
C ALA A 74 4.28 14.11 -4.28
N SER A 75 4.85 14.24 -3.07
CA SER A 75 6.14 13.66 -2.69
C SER A 75 6.02 12.67 -1.52
N ALA A 76 4.81 12.20 -1.23
CA ALA A 76 4.54 11.31 -0.11
C ALA A 76 3.82 10.04 -0.56
N CYS A 77 4.23 8.90 0.01
CA CYS A 77 3.41 7.70 0.07
C CYS A 77 2.92 7.57 1.51
N ILE A 78 1.60 7.62 1.70
CA ILE A 78 0.99 7.74 3.03
C ILE A 78 0.30 6.43 3.38
N ILE A 79 0.77 5.75 4.42
CA ILE A 79 0.02 4.68 5.08
C ILE A 79 -1.11 5.33 5.87
N ASN A 80 -2.35 4.91 5.63
CA ASN A 80 -3.50 5.52 6.27
C ASN A 80 -3.59 5.17 7.77
N GLY A 81 -4.44 5.90 8.49
CA GLY A 81 -4.72 5.64 9.89
C GLY A 81 -5.30 4.24 10.10
N LEU A 82 -5.00 3.64 11.25
CA LEU A 82 -5.53 2.33 11.62
C LEU A 82 -7.07 2.33 11.55
N SER A 83 -7.63 1.23 11.05
CA SER A 83 -9.08 1.05 10.90
C SER A 83 -9.75 2.05 9.93
N ALA A 84 -9.00 2.66 9.02
CA ALA A 84 -9.59 3.37 7.89
C ALA A 84 -10.58 2.46 7.14
N SER A 85 -11.73 3.01 6.74
CA SER A 85 -12.80 2.24 6.10
C SER A 85 -12.49 1.87 4.65
N ALA A 86 -11.57 2.60 4.02
CA ALA A 86 -11.02 2.35 2.69
C ALA A 86 -9.70 3.12 2.49
N GLY A 87 -8.92 2.71 1.48
CA GLY A 87 -7.63 3.29 1.12
C GLY A 87 -6.57 3.08 2.20
N ASP A 88 -6.05 1.85 2.31
CA ASP A 88 -5.03 1.48 3.31
C ASP A 88 -3.73 2.29 3.15
N SER A 89 -3.42 2.71 1.92
CA SER A 89 -2.41 3.73 1.66
C SER A 89 -2.77 4.54 0.42
N PHE A 90 -2.13 5.68 0.24
CA PHE A 90 -2.38 6.54 -0.91
C PHE A 90 -1.21 7.47 -1.22
N CYS A 91 -1.14 7.91 -2.47
CA CYS A 91 -0.15 8.85 -2.98
C CYS A 91 -0.86 10.03 -3.66
N PRO A 92 -0.60 11.29 -3.27
CA PRO A 92 -0.89 12.42 -4.13
C PRO A 92 -0.06 12.36 -5.41
N ILE A 93 -0.72 12.54 -6.55
CA ILE A 93 -0.10 12.49 -7.87
C ILE A 93 -0.61 13.62 -8.76
N TYR A 94 0.18 13.92 -9.78
CA TYR A 94 -0.22 14.76 -10.91
C TYR A 94 -0.06 13.97 -12.19
N PHE A 95 -1.11 13.89 -12.99
CA PHE A 95 -0.95 13.47 -14.38
C PHE A 95 -0.09 14.49 -15.14
N ALA A 96 0.64 14.03 -16.15
CA ALA A 96 1.56 14.87 -16.90
C ALA A 96 0.86 16.03 -17.63
N ASN A 97 -0.42 15.88 -17.96
CA ASN A 97 -1.20 16.81 -18.78
C ASN A 97 -2.17 17.70 -17.98
N THR A 98 -2.24 17.57 -16.65
CA THR A 98 -3.13 18.39 -15.82
C THR A 98 -2.44 18.88 -14.55
N PRO A 99 -2.69 20.13 -14.12
CA PRO A 99 -2.24 20.64 -12.83
C PRO A 99 -3.18 20.26 -11.68
N GLN A 100 -4.21 19.45 -11.93
CA GLN A 100 -5.13 19.00 -10.89
C GLN A 100 -4.47 17.93 -10.02
N LEU A 101 -4.64 18.05 -8.71
CA LEU A 101 -4.23 17.03 -7.76
C LEU A 101 -5.17 15.82 -7.88
N HIS A 102 -4.59 14.64 -8.05
CA HIS A 102 -5.28 13.36 -8.00
C HIS A 102 -4.71 12.51 -6.86
N ILE A 103 -5.44 11.48 -6.47
CA ILE A 103 -4.96 10.48 -5.51
C ILE A 103 -4.86 9.13 -6.21
N GLU A 104 -3.73 8.45 -6.03
CA GLU A 104 -3.61 7.02 -6.22
C GLU A 104 -3.91 6.33 -4.89
N SER A 105 -5.03 5.62 -4.80
CA SER A 105 -5.43 4.89 -3.60
C SER A 105 -5.16 3.40 -3.74
N HIS A 106 -4.59 2.85 -2.67
CA HIS A 106 -4.29 1.44 -2.53
C HIS A 106 -5.23 0.82 -1.51
N GLN A 107 -6.06 -0.10 -1.96
CA GLN A 107 -6.93 -0.89 -1.09
C GLN A 107 -6.40 -2.31 -0.99
N CYS A 108 -6.19 -2.79 0.22
CA CYS A 108 -5.89 -4.18 0.53
C CYS A 108 -7.18 -4.90 0.94
N LYS A 109 -7.41 -6.08 0.36
CA LYS A 109 -8.52 -6.95 0.75
C LYS A 109 -8.00 -8.37 0.99
N CYS A 110 -7.94 -8.74 2.27
CA CYS A 110 -7.66 -10.12 2.65
C CYS A 110 -8.99 -10.87 2.77
N LEU A 111 -9.40 -11.54 1.68
CA LEU A 111 -10.53 -12.46 1.71
C LEU A 111 -10.00 -13.89 1.82
N LYS A 112 -10.28 -14.58 2.92
CA LYS A 112 -10.03 -16.01 3.01
C LYS A 112 -11.00 -16.72 2.05
N SER A 113 -10.45 -17.46 1.09
CA SER A 113 -11.16 -18.35 0.15
C SER A 113 -12.27 -17.73 -0.72
N THR A 114 -12.41 -16.41 -0.79
CA THR A 114 -13.45 -15.76 -1.62
C THR A 114 -12.81 -15.05 -2.81
N THR A 115 -13.23 -15.43 -4.02
CA THR A 115 -12.82 -14.76 -5.26
C THR A 115 -13.33 -13.34 -5.28
N VAL A 116 -12.44 -12.38 -5.57
CA VAL A 116 -12.85 -10.99 -5.78
C VAL A 116 -13.59 -10.89 -7.10
N ASN A 117 -14.85 -10.47 -7.05
CA ASN A 117 -15.70 -10.28 -8.23
C ASN A 117 -15.89 -8.80 -8.57
N GLN A 118 -16.56 -8.55 -9.70
CA GLN A 118 -16.82 -7.20 -10.21
C GLN A 118 -17.54 -6.31 -9.19
N THR A 119 -18.53 -6.86 -8.46
CA THR A 119 -19.29 -6.11 -7.45
C THR A 119 -18.38 -5.66 -6.31
N THR A 120 -17.61 -6.59 -5.73
CA THR A 120 -16.64 -6.27 -4.67
C THR A 120 -15.63 -5.23 -5.15
N PHE A 121 -15.09 -5.39 -6.36
CA PHE A 121 -14.15 -4.42 -6.92
C PHE A 121 -14.76 -3.01 -7.01
N ASN A 122 -15.96 -2.90 -7.58
CA ASN A 122 -16.64 -1.63 -7.77
C ASN A 122 -17.00 -0.96 -6.44
N GLU A 123 -17.41 -1.74 -5.45
CA GLU A 123 -17.71 -1.24 -4.10
C GLU A 123 -16.46 -0.70 -3.40
N GLU A 124 -15.35 -1.44 -3.43
CA GLU A 124 -14.09 -0.99 -2.83
C GLU A 124 -13.56 0.26 -3.54
N ARG A 125 -13.60 0.30 -4.88
CA ARG A 125 -13.26 1.51 -5.66
C ARG A 125 -14.10 2.72 -5.25
N LYS A 126 -15.42 2.55 -5.12
CA LYS A 126 -16.35 3.64 -4.78
C LYS A 126 -16.10 4.20 -3.38
N LYS A 127 -15.65 3.36 -2.43
CA LYS A 127 -15.28 3.80 -1.09
C LYS A 127 -13.96 4.58 -1.11
N ALA A 128 -12.97 4.06 -1.83
CA ALA A 128 -11.61 4.59 -1.80
C ALA A 128 -11.40 5.85 -2.66
N CYS A 129 -12.01 5.92 -3.84
CA CYS A 129 -11.60 6.89 -4.88
C CYS A 129 -12.77 7.68 -5.46
N ASP A 130 -12.43 8.87 -5.99
CA ASP A 130 -13.28 9.53 -6.96
C ASP A 130 -13.17 8.88 -8.35
N LYS A 131 -13.97 9.38 -9.31
CA LYS A 131 -14.03 8.80 -10.66
C LYS A 131 -12.68 8.89 -11.38
N ASP A 132 -11.99 10.01 -11.22
CA ASP A 132 -10.78 10.38 -11.96
C ASP A 132 -9.49 10.13 -11.14
N ASP A 133 -9.61 9.49 -9.97
CA ASP A 133 -8.51 9.00 -9.16
C ASP A 133 -8.02 7.64 -9.65
N ILE A 134 -6.77 7.29 -9.31
CA ILE A 134 -6.22 5.97 -9.59
C ILE A 134 -6.60 5.04 -8.44
N PHE A 135 -7.07 3.84 -8.77
CA PHE A 135 -7.45 2.84 -7.78
C PHE A 135 -6.71 1.52 -8.02
N ILE A 136 -6.02 1.00 -7.00
CA ILE A 136 -5.36 -0.30 -7.06
C ILE A 136 -5.87 -1.17 -5.92
N LEU A 137 -6.48 -2.31 -6.29
CA LEU A 137 -6.91 -3.32 -5.34
C LEU A 137 -5.88 -4.44 -5.23
N TYR A 138 -5.37 -4.68 -4.03
CA TYR A 138 -4.50 -5.80 -3.69
C TYR A 138 -5.34 -6.87 -2.98
N THR A 139 -5.31 -8.11 -3.47
CA THR A 139 -6.05 -9.22 -2.85
C THR A 139 -5.21 -10.47 -2.73
N CYS A 140 -5.47 -11.24 -1.67
CA CYS A 140 -4.81 -12.52 -1.38
C CYS A 140 -5.32 -13.70 -2.20
N TRP A 141 -6.42 -13.53 -2.92
CA TRP A 141 -7.07 -14.61 -3.64
C TRP A 141 -7.23 -14.32 -5.13
N HIS A 142 -7.74 -15.30 -5.85
CA HIS A 142 -8.08 -15.14 -7.26
C HIS A 142 -9.14 -14.05 -7.47
N SER A 143 -9.19 -13.53 -8.69
CA SER A 143 -10.18 -12.55 -9.14
C SER A 143 -10.83 -13.04 -10.43
N ASN A 144 -12.13 -12.80 -10.56
CA ASN A 144 -12.86 -12.94 -11.81
C ASN A 144 -13.43 -11.59 -12.29
N VAL A 145 -12.81 -10.48 -11.89
CA VAL A 145 -13.16 -9.14 -12.36
C VAL A 145 -12.89 -9.06 -13.86
N GLU A 146 -13.92 -8.98 -14.69
CA GLU A 146 -13.76 -8.98 -16.15
C GLU A 146 -13.41 -7.60 -16.71
N SER A 147 -14.04 -6.54 -16.17
CA SER A 147 -13.91 -5.18 -16.68
C SER A 147 -13.41 -4.24 -15.58
N LEU A 148 -12.19 -3.73 -15.75
CA LEU A 148 -11.65 -2.70 -14.87
C LEU A 148 -12.13 -1.33 -15.37
N PRO A 149 -12.72 -0.48 -14.50
CA PRO A 149 -12.94 0.92 -14.80
C PRO A 149 -11.63 1.62 -15.21
N PRO A 150 -11.69 2.75 -15.94
CA PRO A 150 -10.50 3.54 -16.22
C PRO A 150 -9.75 3.91 -14.95
N LEU A 151 -8.42 4.02 -15.09
CA LEU A 151 -7.49 4.35 -13.99
C LEU A 151 -7.59 3.35 -12.83
N SER A 152 -7.86 2.09 -13.12
CA SER A 152 -8.00 1.07 -12.09
C SER A 152 -7.20 -0.18 -12.39
N ALA A 153 -6.74 -0.85 -11.33
CA ALA A 153 -5.97 -2.08 -11.41
C ALA A 153 -6.28 -3.03 -10.26
N ILE A 154 -5.99 -4.31 -10.49
CA ILE A 154 -6.07 -5.37 -9.49
C ILE A 154 -4.81 -6.23 -9.51
N VAL A 155 -4.21 -6.37 -8.33
CA VAL A 155 -3.12 -7.29 -8.03
C VAL A 155 -3.73 -8.48 -7.29
N ASP A 156 -4.20 -9.46 -8.07
CA ASP A 156 -4.69 -10.74 -7.55
C ASP A 156 -3.58 -11.78 -7.44
N ARG A 157 -3.91 -12.92 -6.83
CA ARG A 157 -2.97 -14.03 -6.59
C ARG A 157 -2.18 -14.42 -7.84
N ASP A 158 -2.82 -14.44 -9.00
CA ASP A 158 -2.21 -14.90 -10.25
C ASP A 158 -1.22 -13.86 -10.82
N ARG A 159 -1.32 -12.60 -10.41
CA ARG A 159 -0.43 -11.49 -10.83
C ARG A 159 0.73 -11.24 -9.89
N TRP A 160 0.72 -11.77 -8.68
CA TRP A 160 1.72 -11.45 -7.65
C TRP A 160 3.17 -11.67 -8.06
N LYS A 161 3.47 -12.79 -8.71
CA LYS A 161 4.84 -13.08 -9.17
C LYS A 161 5.31 -12.07 -10.22
N LEU A 162 4.40 -11.63 -11.09
CA LEU A 162 4.71 -10.63 -12.11
C LEU A 162 4.87 -9.24 -11.50
N TYR A 163 4.05 -8.89 -10.51
CA TYR A 163 4.03 -7.56 -9.90
C TYR A 163 5.13 -7.35 -8.85
N PHE A 164 5.27 -8.27 -7.88
CA PHE A 164 6.25 -8.16 -6.79
C PHE A 164 7.60 -8.81 -7.13
N GLY A 165 7.69 -9.58 -8.21
CA GLY A 165 8.91 -10.25 -8.63
C GLY A 165 9.53 -11.09 -7.50
N PRO A 166 10.84 -10.94 -7.23
CA PRO A 166 11.54 -11.73 -6.20
C PRO A 166 11.05 -11.47 -4.76
N PHE A 167 10.28 -10.40 -4.52
CA PHE A 167 9.76 -10.08 -3.21
C PHE A 167 8.45 -10.80 -2.86
N VAL A 168 7.85 -11.52 -3.81
CA VAL A 168 6.58 -12.24 -3.62
C VAL A 168 6.60 -13.19 -2.41
N GLY A 169 7.74 -13.83 -2.14
CA GLY A 169 7.89 -14.80 -1.04
C GLY A 169 7.66 -14.23 0.37
N LYS A 170 8.02 -12.96 0.61
CA LYS A 170 7.82 -12.31 1.93
C LYS A 170 6.35 -12.00 2.19
N THR A 171 5.61 -11.64 1.15
CA THR A 171 4.17 -11.36 1.20
C THR A 171 3.35 -12.66 1.29
N PHE A 172 3.86 -13.73 0.66
CA PHE A 172 3.21 -15.02 0.49
C PHE A 172 3.24 -15.92 1.74
N LEU A 173 4.38 -16.02 2.44
CA LEU A 173 4.52 -16.91 3.60
C LEU A 173 3.50 -16.60 4.71
N LEU A 174 3.10 -15.33 4.85
CA LEU A 174 2.15 -14.87 5.87
C LEU A 174 0.67 -14.97 5.43
N ALA A 175 0.40 -15.06 4.12
CA ALA A 175 -0.95 -15.01 3.57
C ALA A 175 -1.52 -16.40 3.22
N GLU A 176 -0.70 -17.32 2.72
CA GLU A 176 -1.13 -18.68 2.33
C GLU A 176 -0.91 -19.74 3.41
N ASN A 177 0.04 -19.54 4.32
CA ASN A 177 0.18 -20.43 5.48
C ASN A 177 -0.68 -19.92 6.63
N ASP A 178 -1.14 -20.85 7.49
CA ASP A 178 -1.64 -20.44 8.80
C ASP A 178 -0.59 -19.53 9.43
N LYS A 179 -1.05 -18.41 10.00
CA LYS A 179 -0.18 -17.45 10.71
C LYS A 179 0.76 -18.27 11.58
N PHE A 180 2.07 -18.05 11.47
CA PHE A 180 3.03 -18.76 12.31
C PHE A 180 2.58 -18.64 13.77
N ASN A 181 2.14 -19.75 14.34
CA ASN A 181 1.77 -19.76 15.74
C ASN A 181 3.08 -19.63 16.51
N ALA A 182 3.23 -18.55 17.26
CA ALA A 182 4.43 -18.31 18.06
C ALA A 182 4.71 -19.45 19.04
N ASN A 183 3.71 -20.29 19.36
CA ASN A 183 3.85 -21.49 20.18
C ASN A 183 4.40 -22.72 19.43
N ASP A 184 4.20 -22.81 18.11
CA ASP A 184 4.37 -24.07 17.38
C ASP A 184 5.36 -23.96 16.21
N CYS A 185 5.62 -22.73 15.72
CA CYS A 185 6.50 -22.50 14.58
C CYS A 185 7.96 -22.86 14.88
N LYS A 186 8.69 -23.29 13.86
CA LYS A 186 10.12 -23.60 13.93
C LYS A 186 10.94 -22.32 13.98
N LYS A 187 12.13 -22.38 14.60
CA LYS A 187 13.11 -21.28 14.54
C LYS A 187 13.34 -20.69 13.16
N SER A 188 13.44 -21.53 12.12
CA SER A 188 13.62 -21.07 10.73
C SER A 188 12.47 -20.19 10.24
N GLU A 189 11.24 -20.51 10.67
CA GLU A 189 10.02 -19.77 10.33
C GLU A 189 9.96 -18.45 11.12
N LEU A 190 10.29 -18.46 12.42
CA LEU A 190 10.44 -17.24 13.22
C LEU A 190 11.44 -16.28 12.58
N THR A 191 12.60 -16.79 12.15
CA THR A 191 13.65 -15.97 11.53
C THR A 191 13.31 -15.48 10.11
N SER A 192 12.23 -15.97 9.52
CA SER A 192 11.72 -15.45 8.24
C SER A 192 10.98 -14.11 8.40
N ILE A 193 10.55 -13.77 9.62
CA ILE A 193 9.84 -12.54 9.94
C ILE A 193 10.84 -11.39 10.12
N PHE A 194 10.62 -10.29 9.40
CA PHE A 194 11.46 -9.09 9.53
C PHE A 194 11.46 -8.58 10.98
N GLY A 195 12.64 -8.33 11.54
CA GLY A 195 12.80 -7.90 12.92
C GLY A 195 12.93 -9.04 13.95
N ILE A 196 12.77 -10.31 13.55
CA ILE A 196 13.03 -11.48 14.40
C ILE A 196 14.30 -12.18 13.92
N GLY A 197 15.46 -11.73 14.44
CA GLY A 197 16.73 -12.42 14.22
C GLY A 197 16.89 -13.68 15.09
N PRO A 198 17.97 -14.47 14.92
CA PRO A 198 18.18 -15.72 15.66
C PRO A 198 18.04 -15.58 17.18
N LYS A 199 18.57 -14.50 17.76
CA LYS A 199 18.47 -14.22 19.21
C LYS A 199 17.03 -14.01 19.68
N ARG A 200 16.22 -13.29 18.90
CA ARG A 200 14.81 -13.06 19.21
C ARG A 200 13.98 -14.33 18.99
N ALA A 201 14.33 -15.13 17.98
CA ALA A 201 13.73 -16.43 17.77
C ALA A 201 14.01 -17.39 18.94
N ASP A 202 15.25 -17.46 19.44
CA ASP A 202 15.62 -18.27 20.62
C ASP A 202 14.82 -17.86 21.86
N LEU A 203 14.68 -16.55 22.12
CA LEU A 203 13.89 -16.03 23.23
C LEU A 203 12.40 -16.36 23.07
N LEU A 204 11.87 -16.26 21.85
CA LEU A 204 10.49 -16.61 21.54
C LEU A 204 10.23 -18.11 21.69
N GLU A 205 11.20 -18.99 21.40
CA GLU A 205 11.08 -20.42 21.61
C GLU A 205 11.16 -20.79 23.10
N SER A 206 12.05 -20.15 23.87
CA SER A 206 12.27 -20.49 25.29
C SER A 206 11.13 -20.07 26.22
N MET A 207 10.31 -19.09 25.81
CA MET A 207 9.24 -18.52 26.65
C MET A 207 7.83 -19.07 26.30
N ARG A 208 7.74 -20.06 25.41
CA ARG A 208 6.49 -20.75 25.07
C ARG A 208 5.91 -21.51 26.27
N SER A 209 4.58 -21.69 26.36
CA SER A 209 3.55 -21.16 25.46
C SER A 209 3.10 -19.75 25.84
N TYR A 210 2.45 -19.07 24.90
CA TYR A 210 1.80 -17.78 25.02
C TYR A 210 0.29 -17.94 24.90
N ASP A 211 -0.45 -17.28 25.79
CA ASP A 211 -1.92 -17.29 25.76
C ASP A 211 -2.47 -16.35 24.68
N ASN A 212 -1.79 -15.22 24.48
CA ASN A 212 -2.13 -14.20 23.49
C ASN A 212 -0.91 -13.30 23.20
N LEU A 213 -1.10 -12.31 22.33
CA LEU A 213 -0.03 -11.38 21.94
C LEU A 213 0.49 -10.54 23.11
N GLU A 214 -0.37 -10.12 24.04
CA GLU A 214 0.01 -9.30 25.19
C GLU A 214 0.88 -10.09 26.18
N ASP A 215 0.54 -11.36 26.42
CA ASP A 215 1.37 -12.27 27.21
C ASP A 215 2.74 -12.51 26.56
N CYS A 216 2.78 -12.65 25.23
CA CYS A 216 4.03 -12.76 24.47
C CYS A 216 4.92 -11.51 24.62
N ILE A 217 4.33 -10.32 24.48
CA ILE A 217 5.05 -9.05 24.67
C ILE A 217 5.55 -8.94 26.11
N LYS A 218 4.74 -9.28 27.10
CA LYS A 218 5.11 -9.22 28.52
C LYS A 218 6.26 -10.18 28.86
N LYS A 219 6.27 -11.38 28.29
CA LYS A 219 7.31 -12.40 28.52
C LYS A 219 8.63 -12.07 27.82
N THR A 220 8.57 -11.51 26.60
CA THR A 220 9.74 -11.38 25.74
C THR A 220 10.26 -9.95 25.59
N GLY A 221 9.43 -8.94 25.88
CA GLY A 221 9.73 -7.53 25.62
C GLY A 221 9.84 -7.19 24.13
N ILE A 222 9.41 -8.07 23.22
CA ILE A 222 9.46 -7.86 21.78
C ILE A 222 8.13 -7.22 21.34
N SER A 223 8.18 -5.99 20.82
CA SER A 223 7.06 -5.26 20.22
C SER A 223 7.14 -5.19 18.70
#